data_AF-A0A2V7J3M8-F1
#
_entry.id   AF-A0A2V7J3M8-F1
#
_cell.length_a   1.000
_cell.length_b   1.000
_cell.length_c   1.000
_cell.angle_alpha   90.00
_cell.angle_beta   90.00
_cell.angle_gamma   90.00
#
_symmetry.space_group_name_H-M   'P 1'
#
loop_
_entity.id
_entity.type
_entity.pdbx_description
1 polymer ?
#
loop_
_entity_poly.entity_id
_entity_poly.type
_entity_poly.pdbx_seq_one_letter_code
_entity_poly.pdbx_strand_id
1 'polypeptide(L)'
;MHGVAPERVHLHEVGAVDAILDIVGAIEGFERLGVEAIYTLPVAVGNGWVDAAHGRLPVPAPATALLLEGLEVATGGPVEGEATTPTGAALVRVLAAGPPPWQWRLVKGGWGAGQRDPSHYPNALRILVAEQAAEAGRVVLLASDLDDMSPEYVEPLRQALVAEGALDVQTWPVQMKKG
;
A
#
# COMPACT_ATOMS: atom_id res chain seq x y z
N MET A 1 -15.81 7.90 17.95
CA MET A 1 -14.65 7.88 18.87
C MET A 1 -14.91 8.71 20.14
N HIS A 2 -15.33 9.98 20.06
CA HIS A 2 -15.50 10.83 21.27
C HIS A 2 -16.86 10.72 22.00
N GLY A 3 -17.84 9.98 21.48
CA GLY A 3 -19.12 9.75 22.16
C GLY A 3 -19.97 10.99 22.42
N VAL A 4 -19.64 12.12 21.78
CA VAL A 4 -20.33 13.40 21.90
C VAL A 4 -20.77 13.89 20.52
N ALA A 5 -21.74 14.79 20.49
CA ALA A 5 -22.21 15.42 19.26
C ALA A 5 -21.04 16.16 18.56
N PRO A 6 -20.95 16.17 17.21
CA PRO A 6 -19.84 16.77 16.46
C PRO A 6 -19.51 18.21 16.87
N GLU A 7 -20.53 18.98 17.24
CA GLU A 7 -20.42 20.38 17.64
C GLU A 7 -19.78 20.57 19.02
N ARG A 8 -19.72 19.49 19.83
CA ARG A 8 -19.09 19.43 21.15
C ARG A 8 -17.74 18.73 21.15
N VAL A 9 -17.33 18.21 19.98
CA VAL A 9 -15.94 17.81 19.80
C VAL A 9 -15.14 19.10 19.73
N HIS A 10 -14.59 19.50 20.85
CA HIS A 10 -13.52 20.46 20.82
C HIS A 10 -12.33 19.78 20.13
N LEU A 11 -12.16 20.09 18.84
CA LEU A 11 -10.94 19.83 18.11
C LEU A 11 -9.85 20.70 18.74
N HIS A 12 -9.41 20.35 19.95
CA HIS A 12 -8.38 21.04 20.72
C HIS A 12 -6.98 20.76 20.16
N GLU A 13 -6.87 19.95 19.11
CA GLU A 13 -5.69 19.94 18.28
C GLU A 13 -5.73 21.21 17.42
N VAL A 14 -4.84 22.14 17.72
CA VAL A 14 -4.65 23.45 17.08
C VAL A 14 -4.33 23.35 15.56
N GLY A 15 -4.48 22.19 14.94
CA GLY A 15 -4.17 21.88 13.55
C GLY A 15 -5.36 21.78 12.59
N ALA A 16 -6.54 22.33 12.89
CA ALA A 16 -7.62 22.34 11.89
C ALA A 16 -7.21 23.11 10.62
N VAL A 17 -6.54 24.26 10.79
CA VAL A 17 -5.99 25.03 9.67
C VAL A 17 -4.80 24.29 9.06
N ASP A 18 -3.88 23.78 9.86
CA ASP A 18 -2.70 23.06 9.36
C ASP A 18 -3.10 21.80 8.56
N ALA A 19 -4.06 21.01 9.06
CA ALA A 19 -4.58 19.85 8.34
C ALA A 19 -5.32 20.24 7.05
N ILE A 20 -6.06 21.35 7.04
CA ILE A 20 -6.66 21.87 5.80
C ILE A 20 -5.56 22.26 4.81
N LEU A 21 -4.53 22.97 5.27
CA LEU A 21 -3.40 23.37 4.43
C LEU A 21 -2.60 22.18 3.92
N ASP A 22 -2.38 21.16 4.74
CA ASP A 22 -1.72 19.91 4.37
C ASP A 22 -2.52 19.18 3.29
N ILE A 23 -3.83 19.06 3.46
CA ILE A 23 -4.71 18.36 2.51
C ILE A 23 -4.79 19.14 1.19
N VAL A 24 -5.11 20.43 1.24
CA VAL A 24 -5.25 21.27 0.04
C VAL A 24 -3.90 21.40 -0.66
N GLY A 25 -2.81 21.58 0.09
CA GLY A 25 -1.46 21.68 -0.44
C GLY A 25 -0.97 20.38 -1.08
N ALA A 26 -1.29 19.22 -0.50
CA ALA A 26 -0.99 17.92 -1.10
C ALA A 26 -1.75 17.73 -2.42
N ILE A 27 -3.06 18.01 -2.44
CA ILE A 27 -3.89 17.88 -3.64
C ILE A 27 -3.39 18.82 -4.75
N GLU A 28 -3.20 20.11 -4.46
CA GLU A 28 -2.65 21.08 -5.41
C GLU A 28 -1.24 20.68 -5.88
N GLY A 29 -0.43 20.12 -4.99
CA GLY A 29 0.90 19.62 -5.33
C GLY A 29 0.85 18.47 -6.34
N PHE A 30 -0.06 17.51 -6.16
CA PHE A 30 -0.24 16.41 -7.10
C PHE A 30 -0.83 16.86 -8.44
N GLU A 31 -1.79 17.79 -8.43
CA GLU A 31 -2.35 18.42 -9.64
C GLU A 31 -1.26 19.12 -10.45
N ARG A 32 -0.42 19.95 -9.80
CA ARG A 32 0.71 20.63 -10.47
C ARG A 32 1.77 19.70 -11.02
N LEU A 33 1.96 18.55 -10.36
CA LEU A 33 2.88 17.51 -10.83
C LEU A 33 2.29 16.69 -11.99
N GLY A 34 1.00 16.83 -12.30
CA GLY A 34 0.31 16.05 -13.32
C GLY A 34 0.20 14.56 -12.94
N VAL A 35 0.04 14.26 -11.65
CA VAL A 35 -0.07 12.88 -11.16
C VAL A 35 -1.46 12.33 -11.48
N GLU A 36 -1.51 11.27 -12.29
CA GLU A 36 -2.78 10.62 -12.70
C GLU A 36 -3.25 9.56 -11.69
N ALA A 37 -2.31 8.92 -11.00
CA ALA A 37 -2.60 7.90 -9.99
C ALA A 37 -1.52 7.88 -8.92
N ILE A 38 -1.94 7.64 -7.67
CA ILE A 38 -1.03 7.48 -6.53
C ILE A 38 -1.07 6.02 -6.09
N TYR A 39 0.10 5.42 -5.90
CA TYR A 39 0.25 4.05 -5.43
C TYR A 39 1.04 4.01 -4.14
N THR A 40 0.71 3.07 -3.27
CA THR A 40 1.36 2.91 -1.97
C THR A 40 1.75 1.46 -1.72
N LEU A 41 2.90 1.25 -1.11
CA LEU A 41 3.20 -0.01 -0.41
C LEU A 41 2.33 -0.10 0.87
N PRO A 42 2.27 -1.26 1.54
CA PRO A 42 1.56 -1.39 2.81
C PRO A 42 1.95 -0.25 3.78
N VAL A 43 0.94 0.38 4.37
CA VAL A 43 1.10 1.62 5.14
C VAL A 43 1.85 1.32 6.44
N ALA A 44 2.99 1.99 6.65
CA ALA A 44 3.74 1.88 7.89
C ALA A 44 3.08 2.74 8.98
N VAL A 45 2.60 2.11 10.05
CA VAL A 45 1.89 2.81 11.14
C VAL A 45 2.82 3.42 12.19
N GLY A 46 4.03 2.86 12.34
CA GLY A 46 4.96 3.19 13.42
C GLY A 46 4.81 2.25 14.60
N ASN A 47 5.38 2.60 15.75
CA ASN A 47 5.45 1.70 16.91
C ASN A 47 5.32 2.45 18.24
N GLY A 48 4.98 1.72 19.31
CA GLY A 48 4.99 2.24 20.67
C GLY A 48 3.73 3.02 21.02
N TRP A 49 3.91 4.19 21.63
CA TRP A 49 2.85 4.98 22.24
C TRP A 49 3.04 6.47 21.91
N VAL A 50 1.94 7.20 21.77
CA VAL A 50 1.93 8.67 21.62
C VAL A 50 1.10 9.33 22.70
N ASP A 51 1.49 10.53 23.10
CA ASP A 51 0.72 11.35 24.03
C ASP A 51 -0.31 12.16 23.25
N ALA A 52 -1.57 12.04 23.63
CA ALA A 52 -2.69 12.80 23.07
C ALA A 52 -3.46 13.50 24.20
N ALA A 53 -4.37 14.41 23.83
CA ALA A 53 -5.28 15.05 24.79
C ALA A 53 -6.13 14.04 25.60
N HIS A 54 -6.28 12.83 25.07
CA HIS A 54 -7.02 11.72 25.68
C HIS A 54 -6.10 10.75 26.46
N GLY A 55 -4.88 11.19 26.77
CA GLY A 55 -3.86 10.39 27.44
C GLY A 55 -2.93 9.67 26.47
N ARG A 56 -2.18 8.70 26.98
CA ARG A 56 -1.19 7.94 26.22
C ARG A 56 -1.88 6.83 25.42
N LEU A 57 -1.77 6.87 24.11
CA LEU A 57 -2.45 5.98 23.17
C LEU A 57 -1.45 5.06 22.46
N PRO A 58 -1.81 3.80 22.19
CA PRO A 58 -0.96 2.91 21.40
C PRO A 58 -0.91 3.40 19.96
N VAL A 59 0.19 3.10 19.26
CA VAL A 59 0.32 3.31 17.81
C VAL A 59 -0.13 2.04 17.08
N PRO A 60 -1.01 2.13 16.05
CA PRO A 60 -1.64 3.35 15.53
C PRO A 60 -2.68 3.93 16.49
N ALA A 61 -2.73 5.27 16.58
CA ALA A 61 -3.77 5.96 17.34
C ALA A 61 -5.17 5.62 16.80
N PRO A 62 -6.25 5.69 17.62
CA PRO A 62 -7.56 5.18 17.22
C PRO A 62 -8.16 5.84 15.98
N ALA A 63 -7.89 7.13 15.73
CA ALA A 63 -8.35 7.81 14.51
C ALA A 63 -7.64 7.26 13.26
N THR A 64 -6.31 7.13 13.34
CA THR A 64 -5.47 6.53 12.29
C THR A 64 -5.92 5.09 12.01
N ALA A 65 -6.18 4.29 13.05
CA ALA A 65 -6.64 2.91 12.91
C ALA A 65 -7.97 2.82 12.13
N LEU A 66 -8.96 3.67 12.47
CA LEU A 66 -10.24 3.73 11.76
C LEU A 66 -10.08 4.13 10.28
N LEU A 67 -9.19 5.10 10.00
CA LEU A 67 -8.95 5.57 8.63
C LEU A 67 -8.25 4.53 7.75
N LEU A 68 -7.49 3.61 8.36
CA LEU A 68 -6.76 2.56 7.64
C LEU A 68 -7.57 1.25 7.49
N GLU A 69 -8.83 1.19 7.94
CA GLU A 69 -9.66 0.00 7.78
C GLU A 69 -9.80 -0.42 6.31
N GLY A 70 -9.42 -1.67 6.01
CA GLY A 70 -9.44 -2.24 4.66
C GLY A 70 -8.24 -1.87 3.79
N LEU A 71 -7.22 -1.19 4.33
CA LEU A 71 -5.92 -1.00 3.68
C LEU A 71 -4.89 -2.00 4.22
N GLU A 72 -3.92 -2.35 3.39
CA GLU A 72 -2.76 -3.14 3.83
C GLU A 72 -1.87 -2.28 4.74
N VAL A 73 -1.52 -2.82 5.91
CA VAL A 73 -0.63 -2.17 6.88
C VAL A 73 0.63 -3.01 7.09
N ALA A 74 1.77 -2.34 7.14
CA ALA A 74 3.04 -2.95 7.53
C ALA A 74 3.31 -2.68 9.00
N THR A 75 3.71 -3.72 9.72
CA THR A 75 4.26 -3.61 11.07
C THR A 75 5.78 -3.46 11.03
N GLY A 76 6.34 -2.72 11.99
CA GLY A 76 7.78 -2.51 12.10
C GLY A 76 8.27 -1.20 11.47
N GLY A 77 9.57 -1.14 11.18
CA GLY A 77 10.27 0.09 10.78
C GLY A 77 10.85 0.84 11.99
N PRO A 78 11.77 1.79 11.76
CA PRO A 78 12.54 2.43 12.83
C PRO A 78 11.75 3.51 13.59
N VAL A 79 10.52 3.81 13.16
CA VAL A 79 9.75 4.94 13.69
C VAL A 79 9.14 4.60 15.05
N GLU A 80 9.60 5.31 16.07
CA GLU A 80 8.99 5.38 17.39
C GLU A 80 7.94 6.50 17.40
N GLY A 81 6.71 6.18 17.83
CA GLY A 81 5.54 7.01 17.66
C GLY A 81 4.86 6.81 16.31
N GLU A 82 4.03 7.77 15.90
CA GLU A 82 3.28 7.68 14.64
C GLU A 82 4.19 7.87 13.44
N ALA A 83 4.24 6.87 12.55
CA ALA A 83 4.80 7.02 11.21
C ALA A 83 3.76 7.57 10.23
N THR A 84 2.51 7.13 10.40
CA THR A 84 1.35 7.66 9.68
C THR A 84 0.46 8.40 10.67
N THR A 85 0.25 9.69 10.43
CA THR A 85 -0.68 10.54 11.20
C THR A 85 -2.12 10.39 10.68
N PRO A 86 -3.15 10.86 11.41
CA PRO A 86 -4.52 10.87 10.89
C PRO A 86 -4.66 11.57 9.54
N THR A 87 -3.98 12.71 9.33
CA THR A 87 -3.97 13.43 8.04
C THR A 87 -3.35 12.58 6.93
N GLY A 88 -2.21 11.93 7.19
CA GLY A 88 -1.56 11.05 6.23
C GLY A 88 -2.43 9.82 5.87
N ALA A 89 -3.08 9.22 6.87
CA ALA A 89 -4.00 8.11 6.66
C ALA A 89 -5.22 8.53 5.81
N ALA A 90 -5.78 9.71 6.07
CA ALA A 90 -6.88 10.25 5.26
C ALA A 90 -6.48 10.48 3.80
N LEU A 91 -5.30 11.08 3.56
CA LEU A 91 -4.79 11.28 2.20
C LEU A 91 -4.56 9.95 1.47
N VAL A 92 -3.89 8.99 2.10
CA VAL A 92 -3.65 7.67 1.49
C VAL A 92 -4.97 6.97 1.20
N ARG A 93 -5.92 6.98 2.13
CA ARG A 93 -7.21 6.32 1.98
C ARG A 93 -8.02 6.84 0.78
N VAL A 94 -7.96 8.15 0.53
CA VAL A 94 -8.75 8.78 -0.53
C VAL A 94 -8.03 8.78 -1.87
N LEU A 95 -6.71 8.98 -1.86
CA LEU A 95 -5.94 9.23 -3.09
C LEU A 95 -5.26 7.98 -3.67
N ALA A 96 -5.00 6.95 -2.86
CA ALA A 96 -4.28 5.78 -3.33
C ALA A 96 -5.18 4.87 -4.21
N ALA A 97 -4.70 4.53 -5.39
CA ALA A 97 -5.30 3.56 -6.30
C ALA A 97 -4.98 2.09 -5.92
N GLY A 98 -4.15 1.87 -4.90
CA GLY A 98 -3.74 0.56 -4.42
C GLY A 98 -2.22 0.33 -4.48
N PRO A 99 -1.76 -0.93 -4.54
CA PRO A 99 -0.34 -1.25 -4.65
C PRO A 99 0.23 -0.83 -6.01
N PRO A 100 1.51 -0.45 -6.08
CA PRO A 100 2.13 -0.06 -7.34
C PRO A 100 2.14 -1.21 -8.35
N PRO A 101 2.16 -0.93 -9.67
CA PRO A 101 2.35 -1.95 -10.68
C PRO A 101 3.69 -2.67 -10.47
N TRP A 102 3.79 -3.91 -10.97
CA TRP A 102 5.02 -4.71 -10.84
C TRP A 102 6.23 -4.06 -11.51
N GLN A 103 6.01 -3.32 -12.61
CA GLN A 103 7.04 -2.58 -13.31
C GLN A 103 6.60 -1.13 -13.52
N TRP A 104 7.53 -0.23 -13.25
CA TRP A 104 7.37 1.21 -13.46
C TRP A 104 8.76 1.80 -13.65
N ARG A 105 8.83 2.92 -14.37
CA ARG A 105 10.09 3.63 -14.59
C ARG A 105 10.14 4.82 -13.65
N LEU A 106 11.11 4.84 -12.73
CA LEU A 106 11.35 5.99 -11.89
C LEU A 106 11.78 7.19 -12.75
N VAL A 107 11.05 8.30 -12.60
CA VAL A 107 11.33 9.57 -13.30
C VAL A 107 12.03 10.54 -12.36
N LYS A 108 11.48 10.74 -11.17
CA LYS A 108 12.01 11.71 -10.19
C LYS A 108 11.73 11.26 -8.76
N GLY A 109 12.59 11.69 -7.83
CA GLY A 109 12.35 11.55 -6.40
C GLY A 109 12.35 12.91 -5.71
N GLY A 110 11.51 13.04 -4.68
CA GLY A 110 11.47 14.20 -3.80
C GLY A 110 11.37 13.78 -2.34
N TRP A 111 11.77 14.68 -1.45
CA TRP A 111 11.71 14.48 0.00
C TRP A 111 11.04 15.68 0.67
N GLY A 112 10.20 15.42 1.66
CA GLY A 112 9.64 16.42 2.57
C GLY A 112 10.05 16.08 4.00
N ALA A 113 10.72 17.01 4.68
CA ALA A 113 11.13 16.82 6.06
C ALA A 113 9.96 17.08 7.02
N GLY A 114 9.82 16.22 8.03
CA GLY A 114 8.94 16.50 9.17
C GLY A 114 9.69 17.25 10.28
N GLN A 115 8.97 17.63 11.34
CA GLN A 115 9.52 18.46 12.42
C GLN A 115 10.29 17.69 13.51
N ARG A 116 10.10 16.38 13.64
CA ARG A 116 10.87 15.52 14.56
C ARG A 116 12.29 15.31 14.03
N ASP A 117 13.25 15.15 14.95
CA ASP A 117 14.66 14.87 14.63
C ASP A 117 15.18 13.62 15.36
N PRO A 118 14.82 12.41 14.89
CA PRO A 118 15.26 11.17 15.50
C PRO A 118 16.71 10.84 15.13
N SER A 119 17.47 10.33 16.10
CA SER A 119 18.91 10.03 15.94
C SER A 119 19.22 8.85 15.01
N HIS A 120 18.25 7.96 14.78
CA HIS A 120 18.49 6.66 14.15
C HIS A 120 17.90 6.51 12.74
N TYR A 121 17.11 7.49 12.28
CA TYR A 121 16.47 7.47 10.96
C TYR A 121 16.10 8.89 10.52
N PRO A 122 16.02 9.16 9.20
CA PRO A 122 15.52 10.45 8.73
C PRO A 122 14.01 10.55 8.92
N ASN A 123 13.54 11.62 9.56
CA ASN A 123 12.11 11.95 9.62
C ASN A 123 11.69 12.69 8.34
N ALA A 124 11.64 11.96 7.21
CA ALA A 124 11.29 12.52 5.92
C ALA A 124 10.34 11.60 5.13
N LEU A 125 9.33 12.20 4.50
CA LEU A 125 8.49 11.56 3.50
C LEU A 125 9.20 11.57 2.15
N ARG A 126 9.24 10.43 1.47
CA ARG A 126 9.75 10.34 0.09
C ARG A 126 8.59 10.16 -0.88
N ILE A 127 8.58 10.97 -1.94
CA ILE A 127 7.68 10.79 -3.09
C ILE A 127 8.53 10.37 -4.29
N LEU A 128 8.04 9.35 -5.01
CA LEU A 128 8.63 8.89 -6.26
C LEU A 128 7.63 9.16 -7.38
N VAL A 129 8.03 9.97 -8.35
CA VAL A 129 7.30 10.16 -9.60
C VAL A 129 7.79 9.11 -10.58
N ALA A 130 6.85 8.37 -11.14
CA ALA A 130 7.13 7.27 -12.04
C ALA A 130 6.17 7.26 -13.22
N GLU A 131 6.64 6.70 -14.33
CA GLU A 131 5.81 6.36 -15.48
C GLU A 131 5.50 4.88 -15.46
N GLN A 132 4.33 4.51 -16.02
CA GLN A 132 4.05 3.11 -16.29
C GLN A 132 5.11 2.57 -17.25
N ALA A 133 5.75 1.46 -16.89
CA ALA A 133 6.66 0.79 -17.81
C ALA A 133 5.85 0.33 -19.03
N ALA A 134 6.39 0.51 -20.24
CA ALA A 134 5.77 -0.06 -21.43
C ALA A 134 5.59 -1.56 -21.22
N GLU A 135 4.35 -2.04 -21.21
CA GLU A 135 4.07 -3.45 -21.06
C GLU A 135 4.59 -4.19 -22.30
N ALA A 136 5.73 -4.87 -22.16
CA ALA A 136 5.88 -6.13 -22.88
C ALA A 136 4.81 -7.06 -22.29
N GLY A 137 3.95 -7.63 -23.12
CA GLY A 137 2.78 -8.41 -22.66
C GLY A 137 3.13 -9.35 -21.50
N ARG A 138 2.31 -9.34 -20.45
CA ARG A 138 2.53 -10.19 -19.28
C ARG A 138 2.19 -11.64 -19.64
N VAL A 139 3.18 -12.51 -19.57
CA VAL A 139 2.98 -13.97 -19.63
C VAL A 139 3.18 -14.54 -18.23
N VAL A 140 2.21 -15.31 -17.74
CA VAL A 140 2.31 -16.02 -16.45
C VAL A 140 2.58 -17.49 -16.74
N LEU A 141 3.63 -18.05 -16.13
CA LEU A 141 3.88 -19.49 -16.13
C LEU A 141 3.19 -20.11 -14.92
N LEU A 142 2.21 -20.98 -15.18
CA LEU A 142 1.63 -21.87 -14.18
C LEU A 142 2.21 -23.27 -14.42
N ALA A 143 2.76 -23.89 -13.38
CA ALA A 143 3.32 -25.23 -13.44
C ALA A 143 2.82 -26.05 -12.26
N SER A 144 2.50 -27.32 -12.52
CA SER A 144 2.10 -28.31 -11.51
C SER A 144 2.58 -29.68 -11.93
N ASP A 145 3.05 -30.48 -10.98
CA ASP A 145 3.33 -31.89 -11.18
C ASP A 145 2.03 -32.70 -11.03
N LEU A 146 1.84 -33.75 -11.85
CA LEU A 146 0.66 -34.62 -11.85
C LEU A 146 1.11 -36.08 -11.66
N ASP A 147 0.90 -36.65 -10.47
CA ASP A 147 1.24 -38.05 -10.12
C ASP A 147 0.02 -38.98 -10.10
N ASP A 148 -1.12 -38.53 -9.58
CA ASP A 148 -2.32 -39.37 -9.37
C ASP A 148 -3.38 -39.25 -10.48
N MET A 149 -3.00 -38.79 -11.68
CA MET A 149 -3.93 -38.58 -12.81
C MET A 149 -3.74 -39.62 -13.92
N SER A 150 -4.84 -40.21 -14.41
CA SER A 150 -4.78 -41.10 -15.59
C SER A 150 -4.27 -40.34 -16.83
N PRO A 151 -3.34 -40.92 -17.62
CA PRO A 151 -2.78 -40.27 -18.81
C PRO A 151 -3.84 -39.87 -19.86
N GLU A 152 -4.99 -40.52 -19.87
CA GLU A 152 -6.09 -40.21 -20.81
C GLU A 152 -6.70 -38.82 -20.58
N TYR A 153 -6.54 -38.24 -19.39
CA TYR A 153 -7.03 -36.90 -19.06
C TYR A 153 -6.05 -35.78 -19.42
N VAL A 154 -4.81 -36.09 -19.80
CA VAL A 154 -3.79 -35.08 -20.13
C VAL A 154 -4.22 -34.22 -21.33
N GLU A 155 -4.68 -34.86 -22.40
CA GLU A 155 -5.11 -34.14 -23.60
C GLU A 155 -6.42 -33.35 -23.38
N PRO A 156 -7.47 -33.92 -22.75
CA PRO A 156 -8.64 -33.15 -22.33
C PRO A 156 -8.32 -31.93 -21.46
N LEU A 157 -7.41 -32.06 -20.49
CA LEU A 157 -6.96 -30.94 -19.65
C LEU A 157 -6.27 -29.86 -20.49
N ARG A 158 -5.36 -30.27 -21.39
CA ARG A 158 -4.66 -29.35 -22.30
C ARG A 158 -5.66 -28.56 -23.15
N GLN A 159 -6.65 -29.24 -23.73
CA GLN A 159 -7.70 -28.61 -24.54
C GLN A 159 -8.55 -27.64 -23.72
N ALA A 160 -8.94 -28.02 -22.50
CA ALA A 160 -9.69 -27.13 -21.60
C ALA A 160 -8.90 -25.86 -21.25
N LEU A 161 -7.61 -25.98 -20.92
CA LEU A 161 -6.76 -24.83 -20.59
C LEU A 161 -6.59 -23.88 -21.78
N VAL A 162 -6.40 -24.40 -22.99
CA VAL A 162 -6.34 -23.58 -24.21
C VAL A 162 -7.68 -22.90 -24.49
N ALA A 163 -8.81 -23.60 -24.30
CA ALA A 163 -10.14 -23.03 -24.49
C ALA A 163 -10.43 -21.87 -23.52
N GLU A 164 -9.89 -21.91 -22.30
CA GLU A 164 -9.97 -20.84 -21.30
C GLU A 164 -8.93 -19.72 -21.51
N GLY A 165 -8.15 -19.77 -22.59
CA GLY A 165 -7.28 -18.67 -23.02
C GLY A 165 -5.79 -18.80 -22.64
N ALA A 166 -5.32 -20.01 -22.29
CA ALA A 166 -3.88 -20.24 -22.15
C ALA A 166 -3.14 -19.97 -23.47
N LEU A 167 -2.03 -19.21 -23.41
CA LEU A 167 -1.21 -18.87 -24.58
C LEU A 167 -0.48 -20.09 -25.16
N ASP A 168 -0.03 -20.99 -24.28
CA ASP A 168 0.59 -22.27 -24.61
C ASP A 168 0.41 -23.23 -23.43
N VAL A 169 0.38 -24.53 -23.70
CA VAL A 169 0.29 -25.58 -22.68
C VAL A 169 1.22 -26.72 -23.07
N GLN A 170 2.24 -26.96 -22.24
CA GLN A 170 3.24 -27.99 -22.47
C GLN A 170 3.18 -29.06 -21.38
N THR A 171 3.42 -30.30 -21.78
CA THR A 171 3.46 -31.46 -20.88
C THR A 171 4.84 -32.10 -20.95
N TRP A 172 5.47 -32.31 -19.80
CA TRP A 172 6.81 -32.87 -19.70
C TRP A 172 6.75 -34.12 -18.82
N PRO A 173 7.27 -35.29 -19.27
CA PRO A 173 7.38 -36.44 -18.40
C PRO A 173 8.45 -36.15 -17.32
N VAL A 174 8.05 -36.30 -16.06
CA VAL A 174 8.93 -36.12 -14.90
C VAL A 174 8.80 -37.33 -13.98
N GLN A 175 9.90 -37.73 -13.34
CA GLN A 175 9.89 -38.78 -12.32
C GLN A 175 9.77 -38.13 -10.94
N MET A 176 8.74 -38.52 -10.18
CA MET A 176 8.53 -38.03 -8.82
C MET A 176 9.10 -39.00 -7.76
N LYS A 177 9.07 -38.57 -6.50
CA LYS A 177 9.45 -39.43 -5.37
C LYS A 177 8.52 -40.66 -5.32
N LYS A 178 9.05 -41.79 -4.86
CA LYS A 178 8.35 -43.08 -4.66
C LYS A 178 8.02 -43.92 -5.90
N GLY A 179 8.45 -43.51 -7.09
CA GLY A 179 8.45 -44.36 -8.29
C GLY A 179 7.11 -44.42 -8.99
#